data_AF-D9PG30-F1
#
_entry.id   AF-D9PG30-F1
#
_cell.length_a   1.000
_cell.length_b   1.000
_cell.length_c   1.000
_cell.angle_alpha   90.00
_cell.angle_beta   90.00
_cell.angle_gamma   90.00
#
_symmetry.space_group_name_H-M   'P 1'
#
loop_
_entity.id
_entity.type
_entity.pdbx_description
1 polymer ?
#
loop_
_entity_poly.entity_id
_entity_poly.type
_entity_poly.pdbx_seq_one_letter_code
_entity_poly.pdbx_strand_id
1 'polypeptide(L)'
;KEVIIMDIGKTQGVLPSSERIPQERYTMNLKTKVLIKDVRKDDLQSGSTIILSRSDPAFIEALFKQEVPEMQSGVVKIESIARESGERTKIAVSSSDEKVDPSGACIGQRGVRVQAVTDELNGEKIDIINFNRNIEKFIASSLQPAHVTDVILDEDTKTARVRVAADQLSLAIGNNGQNVRLAAKLTGWKITIEAEDAVAAVVEEAVKETE
;
A
#
# COMPACT_ATOMS: atom_id res chain seq x y z
N LYS A 1 29.05 2.00 4.32
CA LYS A 1 27.68 1.44 4.23
C LYS A 1 27.52 0.50 5.41
N GLU A 2 26.78 0.93 6.42
CA GLU A 2 26.59 0.16 7.65
C GLU A 2 25.65 -1.00 7.37
N VAL A 3 26.12 -2.24 7.51
CA VAL A 3 25.35 -3.47 7.29
C VAL A 3 24.94 -4.00 8.66
N ILE A 4 23.66 -4.35 8.83
CA ILE A 4 23.14 -4.91 10.08
C ILE A 4 23.16 -6.42 9.92
N ILE A 5 23.79 -7.08 10.88
CA ILE A 5 23.80 -8.53 10.99
C ILE A 5 22.84 -8.89 12.12
N MET A 6 21.90 -9.79 11.84
CA MET A 6 20.92 -10.27 12.81
C MET A 6 21.13 -11.76 13.05
N ASP A 7 21.11 -12.16 14.31
CA ASP A 7 20.96 -13.58 14.66
C ASP A 7 19.51 -14.00 14.47
N ILE A 8 19.28 -14.98 13.60
CA ILE A 8 17.96 -15.57 13.32
C ILE A 8 17.80 -16.96 13.95
N GLY A 9 18.64 -17.28 14.94
CA GLY A 9 18.59 -18.47 15.78
C GLY A 9 19.46 -19.63 15.30
N LYS A 10 19.39 -20.00 14.01
CA LYS A 10 20.20 -21.08 13.44
C LYS A 10 21.48 -20.59 12.76
N THR A 11 21.47 -19.34 12.32
CA THR A 11 22.55 -18.70 11.56
C THR A 11 22.35 -17.18 11.62
N GLN A 12 23.19 -16.45 10.91
CA GLN A 12 23.11 -15.01 10.77
C GLN A 12 22.46 -14.61 9.44
N GLY A 13 21.65 -13.56 9.47
CA GLY A 13 21.11 -12.89 8.29
C GLY A 13 21.62 -11.46 8.18
N VAL A 14 21.64 -10.94 6.96
CA VAL A 14 22.10 -9.60 6.63
C VAL A 14 20.92 -8.72 6.24
N LEU A 15 20.73 -7.61 6.95
CA LEU A 15 19.75 -6.57 6.59
C LEU A 15 20.49 -5.38 5.93
N PRO A 16 20.57 -5.33 4.58
CA PRO A 16 21.23 -4.23 3.88
C PRO A 16 20.43 -2.93 4.00
N SER A 17 21.10 -1.79 3.85
CA SER A 17 20.46 -0.47 4.03
C SER A 17 19.26 -0.22 3.10
N SER A 18 19.26 -0.81 1.89
CA SER A 18 18.14 -0.71 0.93
C SER A 18 16.89 -1.48 1.37
N GLU A 19 17.05 -2.45 2.25
CA GLU A 19 15.97 -3.32 2.72
C GLU A 19 15.46 -2.91 4.12
N ARG A 20 15.92 -1.78 4.64
CA ARG A 20 15.50 -1.20 5.93
C ARG A 20 14.37 -0.21 5.75
N ILE A 21 13.59 -0.05 6.80
CA ILE A 21 12.69 1.09 6.92
C ILE A 21 13.53 2.32 7.31
N PRO A 22 13.50 3.43 6.55
CA PRO A 22 14.44 4.55 6.73
C PRO A 22 14.43 5.20 8.13
N GLN A 23 13.28 5.19 8.81
CA GLN A 23 13.11 5.85 10.11
C GLN A 23 13.43 4.94 11.30
N GLU A 24 13.70 3.66 11.07
CA GLU A 24 13.99 2.71 12.13
C GLU A 24 15.40 2.83 12.67
N ARG A 25 15.53 2.70 13.99
CA ARG A 25 16.80 2.59 14.68
C ARG A 25 17.00 1.17 15.15
N TYR A 26 18.13 0.59 14.79
CA TYR A 26 18.51 -0.75 15.20
C TYR A 26 19.58 -0.65 16.28
N THR A 27 19.32 -1.27 17.43
CA THR A 27 20.25 -1.35 18.55
C THR A 27 20.57 -2.80 18.87
N MET A 28 21.72 -3.03 19.51
CA MET A 28 22.07 -4.39 19.95
C MET A 28 20.98 -4.96 20.88
N ASN A 29 20.68 -6.24 20.70
CA ASN A 29 19.67 -6.99 21.45
C ASN A 29 18.21 -6.54 21.26
N LEU A 30 17.93 -5.61 20.33
CA LEU A 30 16.56 -5.32 19.92
C LEU A 30 16.00 -6.51 19.15
N LYS A 31 14.84 -7.02 19.59
CA LYS A 31 14.09 -8.02 18.82
C LYS A 31 13.35 -7.31 17.70
N THR A 32 13.54 -7.77 16.47
CA THR A 32 12.93 -7.17 15.29
C THR A 32 12.45 -8.28 14.36
N LYS A 33 11.19 -8.22 13.91
CA LYS A 33 10.70 -9.17 12.90
C LYS A 33 11.33 -8.83 11.55
N VAL A 34 11.59 -9.83 10.73
CA VAL A 34 12.16 -9.61 9.39
C VAL A 34 11.57 -10.61 8.42
N LEU A 35 11.46 -10.22 7.15
CA LEU A 35 11.25 -11.13 6.05
C LEU A 35 12.60 -11.72 5.62
N ILE A 36 12.67 -13.04 5.44
CA ILE A 36 13.76 -13.64 4.67
C ILE A 36 13.43 -13.41 3.19
N LYS A 37 14.16 -12.48 2.56
CA LYS A 37 13.92 -12.05 1.18
C LYS A 37 14.58 -12.97 0.17
N ASP A 38 15.82 -13.37 0.44
CA ASP A 38 16.63 -14.15 -0.49
C ASP A 38 17.69 -14.98 0.25
N VAL A 39 18.10 -16.09 -0.34
CA VAL A 39 19.19 -16.93 0.16
C VAL A 39 20.17 -17.14 -1.00
N ARG A 40 21.27 -16.41 -0.96
CA ARG A 40 22.30 -16.47 -2.00
C ARG A 40 23.37 -17.46 -1.61
N LYS A 41 23.64 -18.42 -2.49
CA LYS A 41 24.84 -19.24 -2.37
C LYS A 41 26.00 -18.41 -2.89
N ASP A 42 27.06 -18.31 -2.10
CA ASP A 42 28.30 -17.74 -2.59
C ASP A 42 29.14 -18.89 -3.17
N ASP A 43 29.38 -18.87 -4.48
CA ASP A 43 30.13 -19.93 -5.14
C ASP A 43 31.64 -19.88 -4.77
N LEU A 44 32.10 -18.78 -4.15
CA LEU A 44 33.49 -18.50 -3.81
C LEU A 44 33.82 -18.65 -2.31
N GLN A 45 32.84 -18.58 -1.42
CA GLN A 45 33.00 -18.80 0.02
C GLN A 45 32.03 -19.88 0.47
N SER A 46 32.50 -20.84 1.27
CA SER A 46 31.65 -21.92 1.80
C SER A 46 30.59 -21.34 2.75
N GLY A 47 29.44 -20.96 2.20
CA GLY A 47 28.36 -20.33 2.96
C GLY A 47 27.23 -19.83 2.07
N SER A 48 26.01 -19.82 2.63
CA SER A 48 24.87 -19.12 2.04
C SER A 48 24.65 -17.82 2.80
N THR A 49 24.51 -16.71 2.08
CA THR A 49 24.14 -15.41 2.65
C THR A 49 22.63 -15.27 2.64
N ILE A 50 22.04 -15.10 3.82
CA ILE A 50 20.60 -14.86 3.99
C ILE A 50 20.37 -13.36 3.99
N ILE A 51 19.60 -12.87 3.03
CA ILE A 51 19.21 -11.46 2.92
C ILE A 51 17.86 -11.28 3.61
N LEU A 52 17.83 -10.33 4.54
CA LEU A 52 16.66 -9.95 5.30
C LEU A 52 16.07 -8.66 4.72
N SER A 53 14.76 -8.47 4.93
CA SER A 53 14.08 -7.23 4.58
C SER A 53 12.99 -6.85 5.56
N ARG A 54 12.80 -5.54 5.73
CA ARG A 54 11.63 -4.93 6.36
C ARG A 54 10.92 -3.96 5.43
N SER A 55 11.57 -3.47 4.37
CA SER A 55 10.96 -2.57 3.38
C SER A 55 10.25 -3.29 2.23
N ASP A 56 10.48 -4.60 2.05
CA ASP A 56 9.84 -5.39 1.01
C ASP A 56 8.31 -5.48 1.21
N PRO A 57 7.48 -5.31 0.15
CA PRO A 57 6.02 -5.46 0.25
C PRO A 57 5.56 -6.82 0.81
N ALA A 58 6.29 -7.91 0.56
CA ALA A 58 5.95 -9.23 1.08
C ALA A 58 6.03 -9.30 2.62
N PHE A 59 6.73 -8.36 3.26
CA PHE A 59 6.72 -8.25 4.73
C PHE A 59 5.34 -7.86 5.26
N ILE A 60 4.60 -7.00 4.54
CA ILE A 60 3.22 -6.62 4.90
C ILE A 60 2.31 -7.85 4.90
N GLU A 61 2.37 -8.66 3.84
CA GLU A 61 1.58 -9.89 3.73
C GLU A 61 1.91 -10.86 4.86
N ALA A 62 3.20 -11.04 5.18
CA ALA A 62 3.62 -11.91 6.28
C ALA A 62 3.11 -11.43 7.64
N LEU A 63 3.13 -10.12 7.91
CA LEU A 63 2.63 -9.54 9.15
C LEU A 63 1.11 -9.69 9.27
N PHE A 64 0.35 -9.36 8.23
CA PHE A 64 -1.10 -9.54 8.24
C PHE A 64 -1.49 -11.01 8.35
N LYS A 65 -0.75 -11.92 7.71
CA LYS A 65 -0.98 -13.37 7.88
C LYS A 65 -0.73 -13.83 9.32
N GLN A 66 0.18 -13.22 10.07
CA GLN A 66 0.33 -13.53 11.50
C GLN A 66 -0.84 -13.01 12.34
N GLU A 67 -1.38 -11.85 11.99
CA GLU A 67 -2.38 -11.14 12.79
C GLU A 67 -3.84 -11.52 12.46
N VAL A 68 -4.11 -11.95 11.23
CA VAL A 68 -5.48 -12.19 10.71
C VAL A 68 -5.70 -13.69 10.48
N PRO A 69 -6.48 -14.37 11.35
CA PRO A 69 -6.78 -15.81 11.21
C PRO A 69 -7.40 -16.17 9.85
N GLU A 70 -8.23 -15.29 9.30
CA GLU A 70 -8.90 -15.48 8.01
C GLU A 70 -7.90 -15.48 6.84
N MET A 71 -6.74 -14.82 6.98
CA MET A 71 -5.63 -14.91 6.01
C MET A 71 -4.79 -16.17 6.21
N GLN A 72 -4.69 -16.69 7.44
CA GLN A 72 -4.01 -17.97 7.70
C GLN A 72 -4.77 -19.14 7.08
N SER A 73 -6.10 -19.13 7.16
CA SER A 73 -6.97 -20.14 6.55
C SER A 73 -7.12 -19.96 5.04
N GLY A 74 -6.66 -18.83 4.48
CA GLY A 74 -6.78 -18.51 3.05
C GLY A 74 -8.15 -18.00 2.62
N VAL A 75 -9.07 -17.73 3.56
CA VAL A 75 -10.39 -17.16 3.27
C VAL A 75 -10.24 -15.73 2.75
N VAL A 76 -9.41 -14.94 3.43
CA VAL A 76 -9.05 -13.57 3.03
C VAL A 76 -7.65 -13.60 2.41
N LYS A 77 -7.44 -12.82 1.35
CA LYS A 77 -6.12 -12.64 0.73
C LYS A 77 -5.86 -11.20 0.33
N ILE A 78 -4.58 -10.85 0.23
CA ILE A 78 -4.13 -9.58 -0.34
C ILE A 78 -3.98 -9.77 -1.85
N GLU A 79 -4.71 -8.99 -2.63
CA GLU A 79 -4.66 -9.02 -4.10
C GLU A 79 -3.55 -8.12 -4.65
N SER A 80 -3.30 -6.98 -4.01
CA SER A 80 -2.22 -6.07 -4.38
C SER A 80 -1.74 -5.22 -3.20
N ILE A 81 -0.46 -4.79 -3.28
CA ILE A 81 0.20 -3.97 -2.26
C ILE A 81 0.90 -2.81 -2.98
N ALA A 82 0.61 -1.59 -2.57
CA ALA A 82 1.36 -0.40 -2.95
C ALA A 82 1.99 0.21 -1.70
N ARG A 83 3.32 0.19 -1.62
CA ARG A 83 4.06 0.54 -0.40
C ARG A 83 5.09 1.63 -0.64
N GLU A 84 5.10 2.60 0.26
CA GLU A 84 6.19 3.53 0.52
C GLU A 84 6.65 3.29 1.96
N SER A 85 7.69 2.47 2.09
CA SER A 85 8.15 1.89 3.37
C SER A 85 8.44 2.96 4.42
N GLY A 86 7.88 2.79 5.61
CA GLY A 86 8.01 3.71 6.75
C GLY A 86 7.10 4.92 6.68
N GLU A 87 6.31 5.08 5.62
CA GLU A 87 5.39 6.21 5.48
C GLU A 87 3.95 5.73 5.34
N ARG A 88 3.64 5.07 4.22
CA ARG A 88 2.26 4.66 3.90
C ARG A 88 2.21 3.46 2.97
N THR A 89 1.29 2.56 3.26
CA THR A 89 0.95 1.40 2.43
C THR A 89 -0.53 1.36 2.17
N LYS A 90 -0.91 1.08 0.92
CA LYS A 90 -2.26 0.65 0.56
C LYS A 90 -2.23 -0.85 0.27
N ILE A 91 -3.19 -1.58 0.81
CA ILE A 91 -3.43 -2.99 0.47
C ILE A 91 -4.84 -3.17 -0.08
N ALA A 92 -4.97 -3.99 -1.12
CA ALA A 92 -6.26 -4.42 -1.65
C ALA A 92 -6.53 -5.83 -1.18
N VAL A 93 -7.65 -6.06 -0.49
CA VAL A 93 -8.01 -7.35 0.10
C VAL A 93 -9.31 -7.89 -0.48
N SER A 94 -9.40 -9.20 -0.61
CA SER A 94 -10.60 -9.90 -1.05
C SER A 94 -10.89 -11.08 -0.13
N SER A 95 -12.14 -11.55 -0.16
CA SER A 95 -12.58 -12.76 0.53
C SER A 95 -13.12 -13.76 -0.49
N SER A 96 -12.84 -15.04 -0.26
CA SER A 96 -13.48 -16.16 -0.97
C SER A 96 -14.82 -16.55 -0.36
N ASP A 97 -15.13 -16.09 0.85
CA ASP A 97 -16.43 -16.26 1.52
C ASP A 97 -17.18 -14.92 1.56
N GLU A 98 -18.36 -14.88 0.94
CA GLU A 98 -19.22 -13.69 0.87
C GLU A 98 -19.73 -13.22 2.24
N LYS A 99 -19.71 -14.09 3.26
CA LYS A 99 -20.10 -13.76 4.64
C LYS A 99 -18.98 -13.06 5.42
N VAL A 100 -17.77 -13.01 4.87
CA VAL A 100 -16.59 -12.43 5.53
C VAL A 100 -16.23 -11.12 4.83
N ASP A 101 -16.32 -10.01 5.56
CA ASP A 101 -15.77 -8.73 5.10
C ASP A 101 -14.24 -8.75 5.23
N PRO A 102 -13.48 -8.73 4.13
CA PRO A 102 -12.02 -8.84 4.18
C PRO A 102 -11.37 -7.61 4.81
N SER A 103 -11.91 -6.39 4.58
CA SER A 103 -11.38 -5.18 5.23
C SER A 103 -11.60 -5.23 6.75
N GLY A 104 -12.82 -5.53 7.20
CA GLY A 104 -13.14 -5.69 8.62
C GLY A 104 -12.32 -6.77 9.31
N ALA A 105 -12.06 -7.90 8.64
CA ALA A 105 -11.19 -8.95 9.16
C ALA A 105 -9.74 -8.46 9.37
N CYS A 106 -9.21 -7.64 8.46
CA CYS A 106 -7.87 -7.07 8.58
C CYS A 106 -7.77 -5.94 9.61
N ILE A 107 -8.81 -5.12 9.74
CA ILE A 107 -8.89 -4.02 10.72
C ILE A 107 -9.01 -4.61 12.14
N GLY A 108 -9.86 -5.62 12.30
CA GLY A 108 -10.18 -6.20 13.60
C GLY A 108 -11.03 -5.29 14.48
N GLN A 109 -11.39 -5.77 15.67
CA GLN A 109 -12.20 -4.97 16.60
C GLN A 109 -11.48 -3.68 16.98
N ARG A 110 -12.11 -2.53 16.71
CA ARG A 110 -11.56 -1.18 16.97
C ARG A 110 -10.17 -0.95 16.35
N GLY A 111 -9.85 -1.63 15.24
CA GLY A 111 -8.56 -1.45 14.56
C GLY A 111 -7.39 -2.18 15.20
N VAL A 112 -7.60 -3.09 16.16
CA VAL A 112 -6.50 -3.68 16.94
C VAL A 112 -5.49 -4.44 16.08
N ARG A 113 -5.96 -5.11 15.01
CA ARG A 113 -5.11 -5.93 14.13
C ARG A 113 -4.24 -5.06 13.23
N VAL A 114 -4.85 -4.11 12.53
CA VAL A 114 -4.10 -3.15 11.69
C VAL A 114 -3.15 -2.28 12.52
N GLN A 115 -3.53 -1.94 13.76
CA GLN A 115 -2.65 -1.20 14.67
C GLN A 115 -1.42 -2.04 15.05
N ALA A 116 -1.58 -3.33 15.36
CA ALA A 116 -0.45 -4.20 15.66
C ALA A 116 0.56 -4.28 14.50
N VAL A 117 0.08 -4.32 13.25
CA VAL A 117 0.94 -4.27 12.05
C VAL A 117 1.59 -2.89 11.89
N THR A 118 0.84 -1.80 12.09
CA THR A 118 1.33 -0.41 12.03
C THR A 118 2.45 -0.17 13.05
N ASP A 119 2.28 -0.65 14.28
CA ASP A 119 3.24 -0.53 15.37
C ASP A 119 4.52 -1.32 15.07
N GLU A 120 4.38 -2.54 14.52
CA GLU A 120 5.53 -3.33 14.07
C GLU A 120 6.31 -2.60 12.96
N LEU A 121 5.67 -1.78 12.14
CA LEU A 121 6.30 -0.99 11.06
C LEU A 121 6.72 0.42 11.50
N ASN A 122 6.80 0.66 12.81
CA ASN A 122 7.22 1.94 13.38
C ASN A 122 6.37 3.13 12.92
N GLY A 123 5.05 2.92 12.83
CA GLY A 123 4.06 3.96 12.52
C GLY A 123 3.74 4.16 11.04
N GLU A 124 4.18 3.26 10.15
CA GLU A 124 3.77 3.25 8.75
C GLU A 124 2.24 3.16 8.63
N LYS A 125 1.59 4.16 7.99
CA LYS A 125 0.13 4.19 7.88
C LYS A 125 -0.37 3.15 6.88
N ILE A 126 -1.38 2.36 7.25
CA ILE A 126 -1.94 1.32 6.38
C ILE A 126 -3.39 1.64 6.02
N ASP A 127 -3.65 1.80 4.72
CA ASP A 127 -5.02 1.85 4.19
C ASP A 127 -5.40 0.44 3.68
N ILE A 128 -6.56 -0.04 4.09
CA ILE A 128 -7.08 -1.36 3.72
C ILE A 128 -8.31 -1.14 2.83
N ILE A 129 -8.21 -1.56 1.58
CA ILE A 129 -9.24 -1.33 0.55
C ILE A 129 -9.82 -2.68 0.12
N ASN A 130 -11.14 -2.77 0.02
CA ASN A 130 -11.80 -3.94 -0.57
C ASN A 130 -11.51 -3.97 -2.08
N PHE A 131 -10.87 -5.03 -2.54
CA PHE A 131 -10.65 -5.26 -3.96
C PHE A 131 -11.99 -5.39 -4.69
N ASN A 132 -12.10 -4.75 -5.86
CA ASN A 132 -13.27 -4.87 -6.71
C ASN A 132 -12.86 -5.25 -8.12
N ARG A 133 -13.61 -6.18 -8.74
CA ARG A 133 -13.39 -6.57 -10.14
C ARG A 133 -13.83 -5.48 -11.11
N ASN A 134 -14.82 -4.67 -10.73
CA ASN A 134 -15.14 -3.46 -11.47
C ASN A 134 -14.06 -2.41 -11.15
N ILE A 135 -13.27 -2.10 -12.18
CA ILE A 135 -12.08 -1.25 -12.03
C ILE A 135 -12.41 0.19 -11.68
N GLU A 136 -13.54 0.72 -12.16
CA GLU A 136 -14.05 2.05 -11.82
C GLU A 136 -14.27 2.17 -10.31
N LYS A 137 -15.00 1.21 -9.73
CA LYS A 137 -15.24 1.13 -8.28
C LYS A 137 -13.95 0.90 -7.51
N PHE A 138 -13.03 0.09 -8.04
CA PHE A 138 -11.77 -0.18 -7.37
C PHE A 138 -10.88 1.07 -7.32
N ILE A 139 -10.75 1.80 -8.43
CA ILE A 139 -10.01 3.08 -8.50
C ILE A 139 -10.63 4.09 -7.55
N ALA A 140 -11.95 4.28 -7.57
CA ALA A 140 -12.64 5.17 -6.64
C ALA A 140 -12.33 4.84 -5.18
N SER A 141 -12.43 3.57 -4.79
CA SER A 141 -12.13 3.11 -3.43
C SER A 141 -10.65 3.26 -3.03
N SER A 142 -9.72 3.13 -4.00
CA SER A 142 -8.28 3.22 -3.74
C SER A 142 -7.81 4.63 -3.34
N LEU A 143 -8.60 5.66 -3.69
CA LEU A 143 -8.33 7.07 -3.38
C LEU A 143 -8.82 7.49 -2.00
N GLN A 144 -9.45 6.59 -1.23
CA GLN A 144 -9.80 6.84 0.17
C GLN A 144 -8.60 7.44 0.94
N PRO A 145 -8.85 8.46 1.78
CA PRO A 145 -10.16 8.91 2.28
C PRO A 145 -10.93 9.91 1.39
N ALA A 146 -10.42 10.29 0.22
CA ALA A 146 -11.13 11.24 -0.65
C ALA A 146 -12.39 10.63 -1.27
N HIS A 147 -13.45 11.43 -1.35
CA HIS A 147 -14.68 11.03 -2.03
C HIS A 147 -14.58 11.31 -3.53
N VAL A 148 -14.67 10.23 -4.32
CA VAL A 148 -14.65 10.27 -5.78
C VAL A 148 -16.07 10.37 -6.30
N THR A 149 -16.29 11.28 -7.25
CA THR A 149 -17.61 11.52 -7.86
C THR A 149 -17.79 10.78 -9.18
N ASP A 150 -16.74 10.74 -10.00
CA ASP A 150 -16.77 10.11 -11.32
C ASP A 150 -15.38 9.54 -11.69
N VAL A 151 -15.38 8.46 -12.46
CA VAL A 151 -14.15 7.81 -12.96
C VAL A 151 -14.33 7.46 -14.43
N ILE A 152 -13.63 8.19 -15.29
CA ILE A 152 -13.62 7.95 -16.73
C ILE A 152 -12.41 7.11 -17.09
N LEU A 153 -12.65 5.95 -17.67
CA LEU A 153 -11.63 4.98 -18.03
C LEU A 153 -11.29 5.08 -19.52
N ASP A 154 -10.02 4.95 -19.83
CA ASP A 154 -9.50 4.62 -21.15
C ASP A 154 -8.75 3.28 -21.03
N GLU A 155 -9.40 2.22 -21.50
CA GLU A 155 -8.90 0.85 -21.41
C GLU A 155 -7.68 0.59 -22.30
N ASP A 156 -7.58 1.27 -23.43
CA ASP A 156 -6.48 1.11 -24.39
C ASP A 156 -5.17 1.60 -23.77
N THR A 157 -5.22 2.74 -23.07
CA THR A 157 -4.03 3.34 -22.44
C THR A 157 -3.86 2.99 -20.97
N LYS A 158 -4.82 2.27 -20.36
CA LYS A 158 -4.92 2.02 -18.92
C LYS A 158 -4.80 3.31 -18.10
N THR A 159 -5.52 4.34 -18.54
CA THR A 159 -5.59 5.64 -17.85
C THR A 159 -6.99 5.85 -17.28
N ALA A 160 -7.05 6.51 -16.12
CA ALA A 160 -8.28 6.86 -15.44
C ALA A 160 -8.25 8.35 -15.10
N ARG A 161 -9.26 9.08 -15.56
CA ARG A 161 -9.52 10.46 -15.13
C ARG A 161 -10.57 10.43 -14.05
N VAL A 162 -10.19 10.87 -12.86
CA VAL A 162 -10.99 10.83 -11.65
C VAL A 162 -11.43 12.23 -11.30
N ARG A 163 -12.74 12.42 -11.12
CA ARG A 163 -13.31 13.68 -10.65
C ARG A 163 -13.62 13.62 -9.17
N VAL A 164 -13.36 14.75 -8.52
CA VAL A 164 -13.62 14.97 -7.10
C VAL A 164 -14.15 16.39 -6.90
N ALA A 165 -14.88 16.62 -5.82
CA ALA A 165 -15.22 17.97 -5.41
C ALA A 165 -13.95 18.79 -5.09
N ALA A 166 -14.00 20.12 -5.25
CA ALA A 166 -12.83 20.99 -5.10
C ALA A 166 -12.17 20.90 -3.70
N ASP A 167 -12.97 20.69 -2.66
CA ASP A 167 -12.52 20.47 -1.27
C ASP A 167 -11.82 19.11 -1.08
N GLN A 168 -12.15 18.11 -1.90
CA GLN A 168 -11.55 16.77 -1.88
C GLN A 168 -10.27 16.66 -2.71
N LEU A 169 -10.00 17.63 -3.60
CA LEU A 169 -8.85 17.59 -4.52
C LEU A 169 -7.51 17.40 -3.80
N SER A 170 -7.26 18.18 -2.75
CA SER A 170 -6.02 18.09 -1.95
C SER A 170 -5.87 16.72 -1.29
N LEU A 171 -6.97 16.17 -0.77
CA LEU A 171 -7.00 14.87 -0.10
C LEU A 171 -6.76 13.73 -1.11
N ALA A 172 -7.36 13.83 -2.28
CA ALA A 172 -7.25 12.84 -3.35
C ALA A 172 -5.81 12.76 -3.90
N ILE A 173 -5.16 13.91 -4.09
CA ILE A 173 -3.74 13.97 -4.48
C ILE A 173 -2.85 13.47 -3.34
N GLY A 174 -3.10 13.95 -2.12
CA GLY A 174 -2.30 13.68 -0.93
C GLY A 174 -0.97 14.44 -0.90
N ASN A 175 -0.28 14.40 0.24
CA ASN A 175 1.01 15.08 0.42
C ASN A 175 2.02 14.62 -0.64
N ASN A 176 2.60 15.55 -1.40
CA ASN A 176 3.52 15.27 -2.53
C ASN A 176 2.99 14.20 -3.52
N GLY A 177 1.67 14.16 -3.73
CA GLY A 177 1.03 13.20 -4.63
C GLY A 177 1.06 11.75 -4.14
N GLN A 178 1.35 11.51 -2.85
CA GLN A 178 1.51 10.15 -2.33
C GLN A 178 0.23 9.32 -2.46
N ASN A 179 -0.95 9.90 -2.21
CA ASN A 179 -2.20 9.13 -2.24
C ASN A 179 -2.51 8.63 -3.65
N VAL A 180 -2.49 9.53 -4.65
CA VAL A 180 -2.72 9.17 -6.05
C VAL A 180 -1.64 8.22 -6.59
N ARG A 181 -0.38 8.38 -6.18
CA ARG A 181 0.73 7.50 -6.59
C ARG A 181 0.57 6.08 -6.03
N LEU A 182 0.17 5.96 -4.76
CA LEU A 182 -0.11 4.66 -4.16
C LEU A 182 -1.36 4.01 -4.77
N ALA A 183 -2.43 4.78 -5.02
CA ALA A 183 -3.63 4.30 -5.70
C ALA A 183 -3.33 3.79 -7.13
N ALA A 184 -2.51 4.53 -7.89
CA ALA A 184 -2.06 4.13 -9.22
C ALA A 184 -1.26 2.82 -9.20
N LYS A 185 -0.32 2.69 -8.25
CA LYS A 185 0.44 1.43 -8.05
C LYS A 185 -0.46 0.27 -7.63
N LEU A 186 -1.45 0.52 -6.76
CA LEU A 186 -2.34 -0.51 -6.21
C LEU A 186 -3.26 -1.10 -7.27
N THR A 187 -3.80 -0.23 -8.14
CA THR A 187 -4.75 -0.59 -9.19
C THR A 187 -4.05 -1.03 -10.47
N GLY A 188 -2.80 -0.58 -10.70
CA GLY A 188 -2.08 -0.77 -11.95
C GLY A 188 -2.52 0.18 -13.07
N TRP A 189 -3.25 1.26 -12.73
CA TRP A 189 -3.74 2.27 -13.67
C TRP A 189 -3.03 3.60 -13.47
N LYS A 190 -2.88 4.37 -14.56
CA LYS A 190 -2.43 5.76 -14.47
C LYS A 190 -3.63 6.62 -14.06
N ILE A 191 -3.55 7.29 -12.91
CA ILE A 191 -4.66 8.07 -12.37
C ILE A 191 -4.34 9.57 -12.47
N THR A 192 -5.25 10.32 -13.09
CA THR A 192 -5.24 11.80 -13.11
C THR A 192 -6.47 12.29 -12.36
N ILE A 193 -6.30 13.27 -11.48
CA ILE A 193 -7.39 13.80 -10.64
C ILE A 193 -7.69 15.23 -11.06
N GLU A 194 -8.96 15.53 -11.30
CA GLU A 194 -9.47 16.87 -11.64
C GLU A 194 -10.63 17.26 -10.72
N ALA A 195 -10.78 18.55 -10.46
CA ALA A 195 -11.95 19.07 -9.75
C ALA A 195 -13.14 19.20 -10.71
N GLU A 196 -14.35 18.89 -10.25
CA GLU A 196 -15.58 18.98 -11.07
C GLU A 196 -15.77 20.37 -11.70
N ASP A 197 -15.45 21.43 -10.97
CA ASP A 197 -15.64 22.82 -11.40
C ASP A 197 -14.69 23.27 -12.52
N ALA A 198 -13.65 22.49 -12.83
CA ALA A 198 -12.70 22.85 -13.89
C ALA A 198 -13.34 22.82 -15.30
N VAL A 199 -14.48 22.15 -15.47
CA VAL A 199 -15.22 22.12 -16.74
C VAL A 199 -16.23 23.26 -16.84
N ALA A 200 -16.75 23.80 -15.73
CA ALA A 200 -17.75 24.87 -15.74
C ALA A 200 -17.15 26.25 -16.11
N ALA A 201 -15.89 26.50 -15.74
CA ALA A 201 -15.24 27.79 -16.03
C ALA A 201 -14.99 28.04 -17.53
N VAL A 202 -14.86 26.98 -18.34
CA VAL A 202 -14.59 27.13 -19.79
C VAL A 202 -15.87 27.44 -20.58
N VAL A 203 -17.05 27.13 -20.04
CA VAL A 203 -18.33 27.37 -20.73
C VAL A 203 -18.90 28.76 -20.40
N GLU A 204 -18.60 29.31 -19.21
CA GLU A 204 -19.07 30.67 -18.85
C GLU A 204 -18.27 31.81 -19.50
N GLU A 205 -16.98 31.62 -19.80
CA GLU A 205 -16.19 32.65 -20.52
C GLU A 205 -16.56 32.73 -22.01
N ALA A 206 -16.95 31.62 -22.65
CA ALA A 206 -17.33 31.62 -24.07
C ALA A 206 -18.68 32.30 -24.35
N VAL A 207 -19.57 32.40 -23.35
CA VAL A 207 -20.90 33.03 -23.51
C VAL A 207 -20.83 34.55 -23.27
N LYS A 208 -19.83 35.05 -22.54
CA LYS A 208 -19.67 36.50 -22.27
C LYS A 208 -18.93 37.27 -23.36
N GLU A 209 -18.28 36.61 -24.30
CA GLU A 209 -17.64 37.27 -25.47
C GLU A 209 -18.57 37.40 -26.69
N THR A 210 -19.84 36.99 -26.59
CA THR A 210 -20.82 37.08 -27.70
C THR A 210 -22.08 37.91 -27.41
N GLU A 211 -22.09 38.71 -26.34
CA GLU A 211 -23.12 39.76 -26.12
C GLU A 211 -22.56 41.18 -26.30
#